data_AF-A0A8T7INP4-F1
#
_entry.id   AF-A0A8T7INP4-F1
#
_cell.length_a   1.000
_cell.length_b   1.000
_cell.length_c   1.000
_cell.angle_alpha   90.00
_cell.angle_beta   90.00
_cell.angle_gamma   90.00
#
_symmetry.space_group_name_H-M   'P 1'
#
loop_
_entity.id
_entity.type
_entity.pdbx_description
1 polymer ?
#
loop_
_entity_poly.entity_id
_entity_poly.type
_entity_poly.pdbx_seq_one_letter_code
_entity_poly.pdbx_strand_id
1 'polypeptide(L)'
;MIRHQNTQDLSELLTQISAVIASHHDVFARSFGESLTKSRVELDWARIIDLNSRLNTFFPGDIDATPQGIEGVKLRKSQQIMAFKRYITTNNSQHIHDWCCGKGHLGRHITHNLSALRTGYEINPVLLQEAARLDQLRDQRAIYQQADALTLPVTLEANDHFVALHACGGLHRALIDQFLAQKTGSLSLSPCCYHKLLDKPYRAFSSIGKSAPFDLSDDLLKFATRQRVTGSSTEEHHREVIRAYRLGFDSWVRDSLGRTHYTAVPSTPYSTANASFSAFCKWAANQRVPELKEIDVPEKYLNIGIERLQQEVEFERKIAPMRSLVEAWLVLDMAVALVEHEFQVSVIKFCQPNVSPRNFLIQATSRPSIH
;
A
#
# COMPACT_ATOMS: atom_id res chain seq x y z
N MET A 1 -13.36 6.33 21.85
CA MET A 1 -12.24 6.58 22.77
C MET A 1 -11.16 5.57 22.43
N ILE A 2 -10.11 5.99 21.72
CA ILE A 2 -9.05 5.11 21.25
C ILE A 2 -8.16 4.83 22.48
N ARG A 3 -8.12 3.58 22.94
CA ARG A 3 -7.23 3.20 24.04
C ARG A 3 -5.78 3.37 23.55
N HIS A 4 -4.97 4.12 24.29
CA HIS A 4 -3.53 4.19 24.02
C HIS A 4 -2.94 2.78 24.07
N GLN A 5 -2.22 2.39 23.02
CA GLN A 5 -1.47 1.13 23.00
C GLN A 5 -0.16 1.33 23.75
N ASN A 6 0.22 0.36 24.58
CA ASN A 6 1.49 0.42 25.30
C ASN A 6 2.65 0.26 24.30
N THR A 7 3.65 1.12 24.41
CA THR A 7 4.94 1.05 23.71
C THR A 7 5.53 -0.36 23.69
N GLN A 8 5.48 -1.03 24.84
CA GLN A 8 6.05 -2.37 25.01
C GLN A 8 5.33 -3.39 24.12
N ASP A 9 4.00 -3.28 24.01
CA ASP A 9 3.19 -4.21 23.22
C ASP A 9 3.44 -4.04 21.71
N LEU A 10 3.58 -2.79 21.23
CA LEU A 10 3.90 -2.51 19.81
C LEU A 10 5.27 -3.06 19.42
N SER A 11 6.27 -2.86 20.29
CA SER A 11 7.65 -3.31 20.09
C SER A 11 7.76 -4.84 20.14
N GLU A 12 7.05 -5.47 21.06
CA GLU A 12 6.98 -6.93 21.16
C GLU A 12 6.33 -7.54 19.92
N LEU A 13 5.20 -6.98 19.46
CA LEU A 13 4.50 -7.44 18.26
C LEU A 13 5.38 -7.28 17.01
N LEU A 14 6.06 -6.14 16.86
CA LEU A 14 7.03 -5.92 15.76
C LEU A 14 8.15 -6.97 15.79
N THR A 15 8.70 -7.26 16.96
CA THR A 15 9.76 -8.27 17.14
C THR A 15 9.29 -9.67 16.75
N GLN A 16 8.10 -10.06 17.19
CA GLN A 16 7.54 -11.39 16.91
C GLN A 16 7.20 -11.57 15.43
N ILE A 17 6.67 -10.54 14.78
CA ILE A 17 6.44 -10.54 13.33
C ILE A 17 7.78 -10.58 12.58
N SER A 18 8.79 -9.84 13.04
CA SER A 18 10.13 -9.86 12.45
C SER A 18 10.71 -11.27 12.40
N ALA A 19 10.59 -12.02 13.50
CA ALA A 19 11.06 -13.39 13.58
C ALA A 19 10.32 -14.34 12.60
N VAL A 20 9.01 -14.15 12.39
CA VAL A 20 8.25 -14.96 11.41
C VAL A 20 8.59 -14.60 9.97
N ILE A 21 8.80 -13.32 9.65
CA ILE A 21 9.22 -12.92 8.31
C ILE A 21 10.63 -13.46 8.02
N ALA A 22 11.54 -13.36 8.98
CA ALA A 22 12.90 -13.88 8.88
C ALA A 22 12.95 -15.37 8.59
N SER A 23 12.18 -16.18 9.33
CA SER A 23 12.17 -17.64 9.17
C SER A 23 11.56 -18.11 7.84
N HIS A 24 10.96 -17.21 7.06
CA HIS A 24 10.31 -17.51 5.79
C HIS A 24 10.74 -16.53 4.68
N HIS A 25 11.93 -15.92 4.79
CA HIS A 25 12.33 -14.86 3.84
C HIS A 25 12.42 -15.35 2.39
N ASP A 26 12.83 -16.61 2.18
CA ASP A 26 12.91 -17.29 0.88
C ASP A 26 11.57 -17.36 0.12
N VAL A 27 10.45 -17.19 0.83
CA VAL A 27 9.11 -17.13 0.23
C VAL A 27 8.94 -15.86 -0.58
N PHE A 28 9.58 -14.77 -0.14
CA PHE A 28 9.46 -13.45 -0.75
C PHE A 28 10.50 -13.18 -1.83
N ALA A 29 11.64 -13.88 -1.81
CA ALA A 29 12.68 -13.77 -2.83
C ALA A 29 12.27 -14.31 -4.21
N ARG A 30 11.08 -14.93 -4.32
CA ARG A 30 10.57 -15.51 -5.57
C ARG A 30 9.91 -14.44 -6.41
N SER A 31 10.63 -14.00 -7.44
CA SER A 31 10.10 -13.12 -8.48
C SER A 31 8.98 -13.81 -9.27
N PHE A 32 8.01 -13.00 -9.71
CA PHE A 32 6.90 -13.45 -10.54
C PHE A 32 7.42 -14.11 -11.83
N GLY A 33 6.88 -15.27 -12.20
CA GLY A 33 7.28 -15.97 -13.42
C GLY A 33 8.62 -16.73 -13.38
N GLU A 34 9.31 -16.81 -12.24
CA GLU A 34 10.34 -17.84 -12.07
C GLU A 34 9.70 -19.22 -11.90
N SER A 35 10.32 -20.25 -12.44
CA SER A 35 9.75 -21.60 -12.43
C SER A 35 9.60 -22.07 -10.98
N LEU A 36 8.38 -22.42 -10.57
CA LEU A 36 8.05 -22.94 -9.26
C LEU A 36 8.49 -24.40 -9.11
N THR A 37 9.68 -24.74 -9.61
CA THR A 37 10.25 -26.09 -9.52
C THR A 37 10.56 -26.43 -8.07
N LYS A 38 9.58 -27.08 -7.43
CA LYS A 38 9.73 -28.07 -6.36
C LYS A 38 10.54 -27.67 -5.11
N SER A 39 10.34 -26.48 -4.56
CA SER A 39 10.65 -26.26 -3.14
C SER A 39 9.35 -26.18 -2.36
N ARG A 40 9.06 -27.24 -1.57
CA ARG A 40 8.03 -27.21 -0.53
C ARG A 40 8.44 -26.13 0.45
N VAL A 41 7.77 -24.98 0.40
CA VAL A 41 7.83 -24.03 1.50
C VAL A 41 6.94 -24.60 2.59
N GLU A 42 7.56 -25.06 3.67
CA GLU A 42 6.85 -25.38 4.90
C GLU A 42 6.70 -24.09 5.70
N LEU A 43 5.46 -23.66 5.89
CA LEU A 43 5.13 -22.46 6.66
C LEU A 43 4.80 -22.85 8.09
N ASP A 44 5.29 -22.10 9.07
CA ASP A 44 4.85 -22.18 10.46
C ASP A 44 3.43 -21.60 10.59
N TRP A 45 2.45 -22.40 10.17
CA TRP A 45 1.05 -22.03 10.13
C TRP A 45 0.51 -21.66 11.50
N ALA A 46 0.93 -22.36 12.55
CA ALA A 46 0.48 -22.11 13.91
C ALA A 46 0.85 -20.67 14.33
N ARG A 47 2.10 -20.28 14.12
CA ARG A 47 2.59 -18.94 14.48
C ARG A 47 2.04 -17.84 13.57
N ILE A 48 1.90 -18.11 12.27
CA ILE A 48 1.32 -17.17 11.31
C ILE A 48 -0.16 -16.89 11.65
N ILE A 49 -0.92 -17.93 11.99
CA ILE A 49 -2.34 -17.79 12.35
C ILE A 49 -2.48 -17.07 13.70
N ASP A 50 -1.66 -17.44 14.70
CA ASP A 50 -1.64 -16.77 16.01
C ASP A 50 -1.40 -15.25 15.86
N LEU A 51 -0.34 -14.86 15.15
CA LEU A 51 -0.02 -13.45 14.95
C LEU A 51 -1.11 -12.71 14.18
N ASN A 52 -1.70 -13.32 13.14
CA ASN A 52 -2.82 -12.70 12.43
C ASN A 52 -4.06 -12.53 13.33
N SER A 53 -4.35 -13.51 14.19
CA SER A 53 -5.42 -13.41 15.18
C SER A 53 -5.15 -12.25 16.16
N ARG A 54 -3.93 -12.17 16.68
CA ARG A 54 -3.49 -11.09 17.56
C ARG A 54 -3.56 -9.73 16.88
N LEU A 55 -3.19 -9.60 15.60
CA LEU A 55 -3.36 -8.36 14.84
C LEU A 55 -4.82 -7.90 14.77
N ASN A 56 -5.78 -8.83 14.70
CA ASN A 56 -7.21 -8.47 14.69
C ASN A 56 -7.70 -8.01 16.08
N THR A 57 -7.22 -8.65 17.14
CA THR A 57 -7.57 -8.28 18.52
C THR A 57 -6.88 -6.99 18.98
N PHE A 58 -5.61 -6.83 18.60
CA PHE A 58 -4.76 -5.71 19.02
C PHE A 58 -5.12 -4.41 18.31
N PHE A 59 -5.66 -4.50 17.09
CA PHE A 59 -6.13 -3.37 16.29
C PHE A 59 -7.65 -3.40 16.08
N PRO A 60 -8.46 -3.17 17.13
CA PRO A 60 -9.91 -3.19 17.02
C PRO A 60 -10.37 -2.02 16.15
N GLY A 61 -10.94 -2.35 14.99
CA GLY A 61 -11.63 -1.40 14.12
C GLY A 61 -13.13 -1.39 14.39
N ASP A 62 -13.76 -0.25 14.18
CA ASP A 62 -15.21 -0.11 14.10
C ASP A 62 -15.56 -0.29 12.61
N ILE A 63 -15.63 -1.57 12.24
CA ILE A 63 -15.51 -2.01 10.87
C ILE A 63 -16.85 -1.94 10.09
N ASP A 64 -17.94 -1.49 10.74
CA ASP A 64 -19.31 -1.68 10.24
C ASP A 64 -20.02 -0.43 9.69
N ALA A 65 -19.33 0.69 9.48
CA ALA A 65 -19.99 1.84 8.86
C ALA A 65 -20.10 1.66 7.34
N THR A 66 -21.32 1.44 6.84
CA THR A 66 -21.72 1.72 5.46
C THR A 66 -21.84 3.25 5.28
N PRO A 67 -20.89 3.92 4.63
CA PRO A 67 -20.91 5.37 4.51
C PRO A 67 -21.71 5.80 3.27
N GLN A 68 -22.36 6.95 3.38
CA GLN A 68 -22.99 7.64 2.26
C GLN A 68 -21.96 7.95 1.17
N GLY A 69 -22.37 7.87 -0.10
CA GLY A 69 -21.51 8.23 -1.23
C GLY A 69 -21.16 9.72 -1.21
N ILE A 70 -19.88 10.03 -1.38
CA ILE A 70 -19.44 11.41 -1.66
C ILE A 70 -19.64 11.65 -3.16
N GLU A 71 -20.41 12.67 -3.50
CA GLU A 71 -20.66 13.07 -4.89
C GLU A 71 -19.34 13.35 -5.63
N GLY A 72 -19.25 12.86 -6.88
CA GLY A 72 -18.03 13.00 -7.71
C GLY A 72 -16.84 12.12 -7.27
N VAL A 73 -16.99 11.29 -6.23
CA VAL A 73 -15.95 10.39 -5.74
C VAL A 73 -16.41 8.93 -5.89
N LYS A 74 -15.53 8.08 -6.44
CA LYS A 74 -15.78 6.64 -6.55
C LYS A 74 -16.15 6.07 -5.18
N LEU A 75 -17.22 5.28 -5.10
CA LEU A 75 -17.79 4.74 -3.86
C LEU A 75 -16.73 4.20 -2.89
N ARG A 76 -15.76 3.40 -3.37
CA ARG A 76 -14.68 2.86 -2.53
C ARG A 76 -13.82 3.95 -1.86
N LYS A 77 -13.42 4.99 -2.61
CA LYS A 77 -12.63 6.10 -2.03
C LYS A 77 -13.49 6.90 -1.05
N SER A 78 -14.79 7.07 -1.33
CA SER A 78 -15.74 7.70 -0.40
C SER A 78 -15.84 6.93 0.91
N GLN A 79 -15.97 5.60 0.82
CA GLN A 79 -16.02 4.72 1.98
C GLN A 79 -14.77 4.85 2.85
N GLN A 80 -13.59 4.87 2.22
CA GLN A 80 -12.32 5.04 2.93
C GLN A 80 -12.20 6.41 3.61
N ILE A 81 -12.58 7.50 2.94
CA ILE A 81 -12.53 8.86 3.52
C ILE A 81 -13.43 8.94 4.75
N MET A 82 -14.66 8.44 4.65
CA MET A 82 -15.61 8.49 5.75
C MET A 82 -15.17 7.62 6.93
N ALA A 83 -14.66 6.42 6.65
CA ALA A 83 -14.15 5.53 7.68
C ALA A 83 -12.92 6.12 8.38
N PHE A 84 -11.98 6.67 7.62
CA PHE A 84 -10.79 7.36 8.15
C PHE A 84 -11.17 8.54 9.03
N LYS A 85 -12.13 9.37 8.59
CA LYS A 85 -12.62 10.55 9.34
C LYS A 85 -13.07 10.20 10.76
N ARG A 86 -13.68 9.02 10.99
CA ARG A 86 -14.22 8.62 12.31
C ARG A 86 -13.16 8.60 13.41
N TYR A 87 -11.90 8.44 13.04
CA TYR A 87 -10.79 8.31 13.99
C TYR A 87 -10.03 9.62 14.20
N ILE A 88 -10.26 10.64 13.37
CA ILE A 88 -9.52 11.89 13.45
C ILE A 88 -10.12 12.75 14.57
N THR A 89 -9.33 12.95 15.63
CA THR A 89 -9.69 13.84 16.73
C THR A 89 -9.17 15.25 16.43
N THR A 90 -10.01 16.08 15.81
CA THR A 90 -9.65 17.44 15.38
C THR A 90 -10.16 18.54 16.30
N ASN A 91 -10.71 18.20 17.48
CA ASN A 91 -11.44 19.17 18.32
C ASN A 91 -10.60 20.36 18.77
N ASN A 92 -9.27 20.22 18.80
CA ASN A 92 -8.33 21.29 19.15
C ASN A 92 -7.46 21.73 17.97
N SER A 93 -7.63 21.12 16.79
CA SER A 93 -6.77 21.41 15.64
C SER A 93 -7.10 22.75 15.03
N GLN A 94 -6.12 23.64 14.93
CA GLN A 94 -6.27 24.96 14.31
C GLN A 94 -5.92 24.93 12.82
N HIS A 95 -5.02 24.03 12.41
CA HIS A 95 -4.61 23.84 11.03
C HIS A 95 -4.56 22.34 10.67
N ILE A 96 -5.25 21.96 9.59
CA ILE A 96 -5.16 20.64 8.99
C ILE A 96 -4.32 20.69 7.71
N HIS A 97 -3.25 19.90 7.69
CA HIS A 97 -2.36 19.73 6.55
C HIS A 97 -2.73 18.44 5.80
N ASP A 98 -3.46 18.56 4.68
CA ASP A 98 -3.89 17.45 3.83
C ASP A 98 -2.75 17.09 2.85
N TRP A 99 -2.00 16.05 3.21
CA TRP A 99 -0.80 15.64 2.50
C TRP A 99 -1.14 14.83 1.26
N CYS A 100 -0.63 15.25 0.08
CA CYS A 100 -0.95 14.65 -1.21
C CYS A 100 -2.46 14.67 -1.48
N CYS A 101 -3.07 15.86 -1.35
CA CYS A 101 -4.51 16.00 -1.21
C CYS A 101 -5.31 15.65 -2.47
N GLY A 102 -4.69 15.61 -3.65
CA GLY A 102 -5.39 15.50 -4.92
C GLY A 102 -6.46 16.58 -5.05
N LYS A 103 -7.72 16.17 -5.25
CA LYS A 103 -8.90 17.08 -5.29
C LYS A 103 -9.38 17.57 -3.92
N GLY A 104 -8.63 17.32 -2.85
CA GLY A 104 -8.91 17.76 -1.48
C GLY A 104 -10.11 17.09 -0.80
N HIS A 105 -10.56 15.92 -1.27
CA HIS A 105 -11.74 15.27 -0.68
C HIS A 105 -11.52 14.82 0.76
N LEU A 106 -10.33 14.35 1.12
CA LEU A 106 -10.03 13.92 2.49
C LEU A 106 -10.18 15.10 3.46
N GLY A 107 -9.35 16.13 3.27
CA GLY A 107 -9.35 17.29 4.13
C GLY A 107 -10.70 18.00 4.17
N ARG A 108 -11.41 18.13 3.04
CA ARG A 108 -12.77 18.71 2.97
C ARG A 108 -13.79 18.00 3.83
N HIS A 109 -13.72 16.67 3.88
CA HIS A 109 -14.64 15.90 4.72
C HIS A 109 -14.20 15.92 6.18
N ILE A 110 -12.89 15.88 6.48
CA ILE A 110 -12.37 15.99 7.85
C ILE A 110 -12.75 17.35 8.46
N THR A 111 -12.52 18.46 7.73
CA THR A 111 -12.76 19.82 8.23
C THR A 111 -14.21 20.29 8.12
N HIS A 112 -15.12 19.42 7.70
CA HIS A 112 -16.53 19.76 7.63
C HIS A 112 -17.06 20.13 9.03
N ASN A 113 -17.56 21.36 9.19
CA ASN A 113 -18.00 21.98 10.46
C ASN A 113 -16.87 22.27 11.46
N LEU A 114 -15.62 22.27 11.04
CA LEU A 114 -14.51 22.73 11.88
C LEU A 114 -14.13 24.17 11.54
N SER A 115 -13.68 24.91 12.55
CA SER A 115 -13.01 26.20 12.37
C SER A 115 -11.50 26.03 12.12
N ALA A 116 -11.05 24.86 11.70
CA ALA A 116 -9.65 24.66 11.34
C ALA A 116 -9.38 25.26 9.95
N LEU A 117 -8.25 25.95 9.78
CA LEU A 117 -7.69 26.23 8.46
C LEU A 117 -7.29 24.90 7.81
N ARG A 118 -7.55 24.73 6.53
CA ARG A 118 -7.06 23.58 5.77
C ARG A 118 -6.02 24.01 4.76
N THR A 119 -4.89 23.32 4.68
CA THR A 119 -3.95 23.43 3.56
C THR A 119 -3.76 22.09 2.87
N GLY A 120 -4.04 22.04 1.57
CA GLY A 120 -3.81 20.86 0.73
C GLY A 120 -2.55 21.02 -0.12
N TYR A 121 -1.70 19.99 -0.11
CA TYR A 121 -0.46 19.93 -0.89
C TYR A 121 -0.59 18.93 -2.04
N GLU A 122 -0.35 19.37 -3.27
CA GLU A 122 -0.47 18.53 -4.46
C GLU A 122 0.45 19.04 -5.57
N ILE A 123 1.10 18.12 -6.30
CA ILE A 123 2.05 18.48 -7.36
C ILE A 123 1.33 18.83 -8.67
N ASN A 124 0.16 18.22 -8.91
CA ASN A 124 -0.62 18.41 -10.12
C ASN A 124 -1.52 19.66 -10.02
N PRO A 125 -1.24 20.73 -10.80
CA PRO A 125 -2.01 21.96 -10.73
C PRO A 125 -3.47 21.79 -11.17
N VAL A 126 -3.76 20.84 -12.07
CA VAL A 126 -5.14 20.56 -12.52
C VAL A 126 -5.99 20.02 -11.39
N LEU A 127 -5.41 19.17 -10.53
CA LEU A 127 -6.12 18.64 -9.36
C LEU A 127 -6.39 19.73 -8.33
N LEU A 128 -5.46 20.68 -8.15
CA LEU A 128 -5.65 21.82 -7.24
C LEU A 128 -6.72 22.80 -7.72
N GLN A 129 -6.78 23.08 -9.02
CA GLN A 129 -7.84 23.91 -9.59
C GLN A 129 -9.22 23.29 -9.34
N GLU A 130 -9.35 21.97 -9.56
CA GLU A 130 -10.58 21.25 -9.28
C GLU A 130 -10.90 21.22 -7.77
N ALA A 131 -9.88 21.09 -6.92
CA ALA A 131 -10.03 21.15 -5.47
C ALA A 131 -10.61 22.50 -5.02
N ALA A 132 -10.02 23.61 -5.49
CA ALA A 132 -10.48 24.96 -5.19
C ALA A 132 -11.92 25.20 -5.66
N ARG A 133 -12.26 24.75 -6.88
CA ARG A 133 -13.63 24.83 -7.42
C ARG A 133 -14.64 24.12 -6.51
N LEU A 134 -14.29 22.95 -5.98
CA LEU A 134 -15.16 22.17 -5.10
C LEU A 134 -15.38 22.83 -3.73
N ASP A 135 -14.43 23.62 -3.21
CA ASP A 135 -14.61 24.33 -1.94
C ASP A 135 -15.34 25.66 -2.06
N GLN A 136 -15.22 26.35 -3.20
CA GLN A 136 -16.04 27.54 -3.48
C GLN A 136 -17.54 27.23 -3.36
N LEU A 137 -17.94 25.99 -3.69
CA LEU A 137 -19.32 25.52 -3.56
C LEU A 137 -19.77 25.24 -2.11
N ARG A 138 -18.84 25.23 -1.13
CA ARG A 138 -19.11 24.76 0.24
C ARG A 138 -18.71 25.74 1.35
N ASP A 139 -18.26 26.95 1.00
CA ASP A 139 -17.83 28.01 1.93
C ASP A 139 -16.87 27.49 3.03
N GLN A 140 -15.77 26.85 2.61
CA GLN A 140 -14.74 26.32 3.52
C GLN A 140 -13.43 27.10 3.43
N ARG A 141 -12.78 27.33 4.58
CA ARG A 141 -11.44 27.92 4.64
C ARG A 141 -10.36 26.93 4.20
N ALA A 142 -10.02 27.00 2.91
CA ALA A 142 -9.02 26.14 2.29
C ALA A 142 -7.94 26.94 1.55
N ILE A 143 -6.69 26.55 1.77
CA ILE A 143 -5.53 26.98 0.99
C ILE A 143 -5.03 25.76 0.22
N TYR A 144 -4.61 25.99 -1.02
CA TYR A 144 -4.05 24.97 -1.88
C TYR A 144 -2.68 25.39 -2.36
N GLN A 145 -1.67 24.56 -2.11
CA GLN A 145 -0.30 24.83 -2.48
C GLN A 145 0.18 23.79 -3.47
N GLN A 146 0.60 24.27 -4.65
CA GLN A 146 1.30 23.43 -5.60
C GLN A 146 2.70 23.15 -5.06
N ALA A 147 2.96 21.90 -4.70
CA ALA A 147 4.24 21.50 -4.12
C ALA A 147 4.50 20.01 -4.35
N ASP A 148 5.78 19.66 -4.43
CA ASP A 148 6.20 18.29 -4.32
C ASP A 148 6.25 17.89 -2.84
N ALA A 149 5.27 17.11 -2.40
CA ALA A 149 5.19 16.61 -1.04
C ALA A 149 6.40 15.74 -0.64
N LEU A 150 7.23 15.26 -1.56
CA LEU A 150 8.44 14.53 -1.20
C LEU A 150 9.53 15.42 -0.63
N THR A 151 9.51 16.72 -0.98
CA THR A 151 10.58 17.67 -0.68
C THR A 151 10.09 18.92 0.03
N LEU A 152 8.77 19.12 0.14
CA LEU A 152 8.16 20.29 0.77
C LEU A 152 8.39 20.30 2.30
N PRO A 153 9.11 21.30 2.84
CA PRO A 153 9.10 21.54 4.27
C PRO A 153 7.80 22.27 4.66
N VAL A 154 7.16 21.78 5.72
CA VAL A 154 5.97 22.33 6.36
C VAL A 154 6.25 22.33 7.85
N THR A 155 6.38 23.50 8.46
CA THR A 155 6.53 23.62 9.93
C THR A 155 5.16 23.47 10.58
N LEU A 156 5.06 22.59 11.58
CA LEU A 156 3.88 22.41 12.41
C LEU A 156 3.96 23.25 13.68
N GLU A 157 2.82 23.81 14.06
CA GLU A 157 2.53 24.28 15.40
C GLU A 157 1.89 23.17 16.27
N ALA A 158 1.79 23.39 17.58
CA ALA A 158 1.28 22.39 18.53
C ALA A 158 -0.15 21.90 18.24
N ASN A 159 -0.98 22.76 17.63
CA ASN A 159 -2.37 22.45 17.28
C ASN A 159 -2.54 22.11 15.79
N ASP A 160 -1.46 21.83 15.08
CA ASP A 160 -1.51 21.43 13.69
C ASP A 160 -1.63 19.92 13.56
N HIS A 161 -2.25 19.47 12.47
CA HIS A 161 -2.50 18.05 12.24
C HIS A 161 -2.24 17.67 10.79
N PHE A 162 -1.25 16.82 10.56
CA PHE A 162 -1.08 16.15 9.28
C PHE A 162 -2.11 15.03 9.11
N VAL A 163 -2.81 15.05 7.98
CA VAL A 163 -3.72 13.98 7.57
C VAL A 163 -3.31 13.45 6.21
N ALA A 164 -3.23 12.13 6.09
CA ALA A 164 -2.83 11.48 4.85
C ALA A 164 -3.52 10.12 4.71
N LEU A 165 -4.43 10.00 3.73
CA LEU A 165 -5.12 8.75 3.40
C LEU A 165 -4.60 8.21 2.07
N HIS A 166 -3.90 7.07 2.13
CA HIS A 166 -3.18 6.48 1.00
C HIS A 166 -2.04 7.37 0.50
N ALA A 167 -1.18 7.83 1.43
CA ALA A 167 0.11 8.40 1.05
C ALA A 167 1.02 7.26 0.54
N CYS A 168 1.20 7.22 -0.78
CA CYS A 168 1.81 6.06 -1.43
C CYS A 168 3.33 6.20 -1.57
N GLY A 169 4.05 5.11 -1.30
CA GLY A 169 5.48 5.03 -1.59
C GLY A 169 6.32 6.04 -0.80
N GLY A 170 7.14 6.83 -1.50
CA GLY A 170 7.97 7.86 -0.84
C GLY A 170 7.17 8.91 -0.04
N LEU A 171 5.90 9.12 -0.35
CA LEU A 171 5.08 10.20 0.23
C LEU A 171 4.80 10.02 1.72
N HIS A 172 4.49 8.80 2.18
CA HIS A 172 4.29 8.55 3.61
C HIS A 172 5.61 8.60 4.37
N ARG A 173 6.72 8.25 3.73
CA ARG A 173 8.04 8.28 4.34
C ARG A 173 8.50 9.70 4.59
N ALA A 174 8.44 10.55 3.56
CA ALA A 174 8.75 11.98 3.68
C ALA A 174 7.93 12.63 4.80
N LEU A 175 6.63 12.29 4.89
CA LEU A 175 5.76 12.79 5.96
C LEU A 175 6.21 12.32 7.35
N ILE A 176 6.57 11.05 7.52
CA ILE A 176 7.06 10.52 8.81
C ILE A 176 8.40 11.16 9.20
N ASP A 177 9.36 11.21 8.27
CA ASP A 177 10.68 11.80 8.52
C ASP A 177 10.54 13.27 8.97
N GLN A 178 9.66 14.01 8.30
CA GLN A 178 9.37 15.39 8.66
C GLN A 178 8.65 15.52 10.01
N PHE A 179 7.65 14.68 10.27
CA PHE A 179 6.92 14.72 11.54
C PHE A 179 7.83 14.39 12.73
N LEU A 180 8.69 13.38 12.58
CA LEU A 180 9.70 13.01 13.58
C LEU A 180 10.66 14.18 13.89
N ALA A 181 10.98 15.01 12.91
CA ALA A 181 11.88 16.16 13.09
C ALA A 181 11.26 17.31 13.90
N GLN A 182 9.93 17.38 14.03
CA GLN A 182 9.23 18.57 14.56
C GLN A 182 8.75 18.44 16.01
N LYS A 183 8.68 17.21 16.56
CA LYS A 183 8.29 16.92 17.97
C LYS A 183 6.99 17.59 18.46
N THR A 184 6.15 18.09 17.55
CA THR A 184 4.95 18.87 17.86
C THR A 184 3.81 18.49 16.91
N GLY A 185 2.59 18.83 17.31
CA GLY A 185 1.39 18.60 16.51
C GLY A 185 0.93 17.14 16.51
N SER A 186 0.06 16.84 15.54
CA SER A 186 -0.61 15.55 15.39
C SER A 186 -0.43 14.97 13.99
N LEU A 187 -0.49 13.65 13.89
CA LEU A 187 -0.41 12.89 12.65
C LEU A 187 -1.54 11.86 12.60
N SER A 188 -2.17 11.75 11.44
CA SER A 188 -3.04 10.63 11.09
C SER A 188 -2.71 10.16 9.68
N LEU A 189 -2.09 8.98 9.60
CA LEU A 189 -1.49 8.45 8.40
C LEU A 189 -1.99 7.04 8.11
N SER A 190 -2.54 6.85 6.92
CA SER A 190 -2.74 5.52 6.32
C SER A 190 -1.78 5.37 5.13
N PRO A 191 -0.66 4.65 5.30
CA PRO A 191 0.34 4.47 4.26
C PRO A 191 -0.09 3.43 3.22
N CYS A 192 0.36 3.56 1.96
CA CYS A 192 0.12 2.59 0.90
C CYS A 192 1.34 2.39 0.00
N CYS A 193 1.28 1.35 -0.86
CA CYS A 193 2.22 1.14 -1.96
C CYS A 193 3.70 1.23 -1.53
N TYR A 194 4.09 0.49 -0.50
CA TYR A 194 5.44 0.51 0.08
C TYR A 194 6.59 0.25 -0.92
N HIS A 195 6.30 -0.37 -2.07
CA HIS A 195 7.24 -0.61 -3.16
C HIS A 195 7.51 0.63 -4.06
N LYS A 196 6.69 1.68 -3.98
CA LYS A 196 6.81 2.89 -4.83
C LYS A 196 7.76 3.93 -4.23
N LEU A 197 8.95 3.50 -3.84
CA LEU A 197 9.97 4.40 -3.30
C LEU A 197 10.72 5.08 -4.45
N LEU A 198 11.09 6.35 -4.23
CA LEU A 198 12.05 7.03 -5.09
C LEU A 198 13.48 6.58 -4.78
N ASP A 199 13.83 6.55 -3.50
CA ASP A 199 15.13 6.09 -3.03
C ASP A 199 15.06 4.62 -2.58
N LYS A 200 15.91 3.79 -3.20
CA LYS A 200 16.09 2.38 -2.82
C LYS A 200 17.48 2.20 -2.20
N PRO A 201 17.65 1.26 -1.25
CA PRO A 201 16.66 0.32 -0.71
C PRO A 201 15.71 0.94 0.35
N TYR A 202 14.62 0.24 0.69
CA TYR A 202 13.76 0.64 1.82
C TYR A 202 14.57 0.59 3.12
N ARG A 203 14.52 1.67 3.89
CA ARG A 203 15.16 1.76 5.21
C ARG A 203 14.11 1.66 6.31
N ALA A 204 14.34 0.83 7.32
CA ALA A 204 13.47 0.82 8.49
C ALA A 204 13.60 2.11 9.32
N PHE A 205 12.54 2.51 10.00
CA PHE A 205 12.48 3.69 10.85
C PHE A 205 12.94 3.37 12.29
N SER A 206 12.39 2.32 12.88
CA SER A 206 12.60 1.97 14.29
C SER A 206 13.95 1.28 14.51
N SER A 207 14.44 1.29 15.75
CA SER A 207 15.63 0.51 16.14
C SER A 207 15.45 -0.99 15.87
N ILE A 208 14.29 -1.55 16.21
CA ILE A 208 13.94 -2.97 15.98
C ILE A 208 13.95 -3.27 14.49
N GLY A 209 13.27 -2.44 13.68
CA GLY A 209 13.21 -2.64 12.24
C GLY A 209 14.57 -2.54 11.56
N LYS A 210 15.44 -1.63 12.02
CA LYS A 210 16.84 -1.52 11.53
C LYS A 210 17.68 -2.75 11.85
N SER A 211 17.34 -3.48 12.91
CA SER A 211 18.02 -4.72 13.32
C SER A 211 17.39 -5.99 12.75
N ALA A 212 16.34 -5.87 11.93
CA ALA A 212 15.61 -7.01 11.40
C ALA A 212 16.53 -7.92 10.56
N PRO A 213 16.53 -9.25 10.79
CA PRO A 213 17.48 -10.17 10.17
C PRO A 213 17.02 -10.61 8.76
N PHE A 214 16.49 -9.68 7.96
CA PHE A 214 16.02 -9.95 6.61
C PHE A 214 16.02 -8.69 5.74
N ASP A 215 16.15 -8.88 4.43
CA ASP A 215 16.17 -7.77 3.49
C ASP A 215 14.77 -7.24 3.18
N LEU A 216 14.60 -5.92 3.25
CA LEU A 216 13.40 -5.20 2.80
C LEU A 216 13.40 -5.02 1.29
N SER A 217 13.46 -6.15 0.58
CA SER A 217 13.58 -6.22 -0.88
C SER A 217 12.34 -5.67 -1.59
N ASP A 218 12.51 -5.27 -2.85
CA ASP A 218 11.40 -4.81 -3.69
C ASP A 218 10.28 -5.86 -3.80
N ASP A 219 10.63 -7.15 -3.82
CA ASP A 219 9.66 -8.24 -3.89
C ASP A 219 8.87 -8.41 -2.58
N LEU A 220 9.52 -8.26 -1.42
CA LEU A 220 8.84 -8.24 -0.12
C LEU A 220 7.87 -7.04 -0.02
N LEU A 221 8.30 -5.85 -0.43
CA LEU A 221 7.46 -4.65 -0.42
C LEU A 221 6.30 -4.73 -1.40
N LYS A 222 6.52 -5.32 -2.59
CA LYS A 222 5.45 -5.62 -3.54
C LYS A 222 4.48 -6.61 -2.91
N PHE A 223 4.98 -7.67 -2.27
CA PHE A 223 4.19 -8.72 -1.65
C PHE A 223 3.17 -8.18 -0.64
N ALA A 224 3.57 -7.25 0.23
CA ALA A 224 2.68 -6.55 1.16
C ALA A 224 1.48 -5.88 0.46
N THR A 225 1.64 -5.50 -0.80
CA THR A 225 0.64 -4.73 -1.57
C THR A 225 -0.12 -5.56 -2.61
N ARG A 226 0.13 -6.88 -2.70
CA ARG A 226 -0.47 -7.76 -3.72
C ARG A 226 -1.94 -8.07 -3.50
N GLN A 227 -2.48 -7.86 -2.30
CA GLN A 227 -3.91 -8.05 -2.05
C GLN A 227 -4.72 -7.02 -2.85
N ARG A 228 -5.72 -7.46 -3.59
CA ARG A 228 -6.60 -6.61 -4.39
C ARG A 228 -8.01 -6.67 -3.82
N VAL A 229 -8.72 -5.54 -3.82
CA VAL A 229 -10.18 -5.55 -3.73
C VAL A 229 -10.69 -5.97 -5.11
N THR A 230 -11.57 -6.97 -5.14
CA THR A 230 -12.13 -7.54 -6.37
C THR A 230 -12.57 -6.44 -7.35
N GLY A 231 -12.08 -6.53 -8.59
CA GLY A 231 -12.64 -5.76 -9.71
C GLY A 231 -13.95 -6.38 -10.19
N SER A 232 -14.52 -5.87 -11.28
CA SER A 232 -15.63 -6.61 -11.92
C SER A 232 -15.15 -8.01 -12.35
N SER A 233 -16.07 -8.96 -12.50
CA SER A 233 -15.74 -10.31 -12.98
C SER A 233 -14.99 -10.29 -14.31
N THR A 234 -15.39 -9.40 -15.22
CA THR A 234 -14.73 -9.17 -16.52
C THR A 234 -13.29 -8.70 -16.36
N GLU A 235 -13.03 -7.75 -15.47
CA GLU A 235 -11.68 -7.25 -15.24
C GLU A 235 -10.78 -8.31 -14.59
N GLU A 236 -11.30 -9.17 -13.72
CA GLU A 236 -10.52 -10.27 -13.14
C GLU A 236 -10.18 -11.33 -14.19
N HIS A 237 -11.18 -11.77 -14.96
CA HIS A 237 -10.97 -12.75 -16.02
C HIS A 237 -9.92 -12.28 -17.03
N HIS A 238 -10.02 -11.03 -17.49
CA HIS A 238 -9.05 -10.46 -18.43
C HIS A 238 -7.63 -10.42 -17.86
N ARG A 239 -7.47 -10.15 -16.56
CA ARG A 239 -6.14 -10.19 -15.91
C ARG A 239 -5.57 -11.59 -15.84
N GLU A 240 -6.39 -12.59 -15.52
CA GLU A 240 -5.96 -13.99 -15.50
C GLU A 240 -5.49 -14.44 -16.89
N VAL A 241 -6.24 -14.08 -17.93
CA VAL A 241 -5.83 -14.33 -19.33
C VAL A 241 -4.47 -13.71 -19.63
N ILE A 242 -4.26 -12.43 -19.28
CA ILE A 242 -2.96 -11.76 -19.49
C ILE A 242 -1.84 -12.44 -18.71
N ARG A 243 -2.09 -12.88 -17.47
CA ARG A 243 -1.07 -13.59 -16.67
C ARG A 243 -0.69 -14.91 -17.34
N ALA A 244 -1.66 -15.71 -17.75
CA ALA A 244 -1.42 -16.97 -18.47
C ALA A 244 -0.63 -16.71 -19.76
N TYR A 245 -0.98 -15.67 -20.51
CA TYR A 245 -0.28 -15.29 -21.74
C TYR A 245 1.17 -14.90 -21.48
N ARG A 246 1.44 -14.13 -20.43
CA ARG A 246 2.81 -13.76 -20.03
C ARG A 246 3.66 -14.99 -19.68
N LEU A 247 3.08 -15.95 -18.97
CA LEU A 247 3.77 -17.19 -18.58
C LEU A 247 4.00 -18.11 -19.79
N GLY A 248 3.03 -18.21 -20.68
CA GLY A 248 3.16 -18.97 -21.93
C GLY A 248 4.22 -18.37 -22.86
N PHE A 249 4.20 -17.04 -23.04
CA PHE A 249 5.21 -16.31 -23.80
C PHE A 249 6.61 -16.49 -23.19
N ASP A 250 6.75 -16.38 -21.87
CA ASP A 250 8.03 -16.64 -21.20
C ASP A 250 8.52 -18.07 -21.47
N SER A 251 7.65 -19.08 -21.38
CA SER A 251 8.03 -20.47 -21.74
C SER A 251 8.49 -20.59 -23.19
N TRP A 252 7.81 -19.93 -24.13
CA TRP A 252 8.21 -19.92 -25.53
C TRP A 252 9.60 -19.29 -25.74
N VAL A 253 9.87 -18.20 -25.05
CA VAL A 253 11.18 -17.51 -25.11
C VAL A 253 12.29 -18.41 -24.57
N ARG A 254 12.05 -19.11 -23.46
CA ARG A 254 13.04 -20.04 -22.87
C ARG A 254 13.34 -21.20 -23.81
N ASP A 255 12.30 -21.85 -24.34
CA ASP A 255 12.45 -22.96 -25.28
C ASP A 255 13.16 -22.52 -26.57
N SER A 256 12.86 -21.32 -27.08
CA SER A 256 13.38 -20.86 -28.38
C SER A 256 14.77 -20.24 -28.31
N LEU A 257 15.11 -19.57 -27.21
CA LEU A 257 16.34 -18.78 -27.07
C LEU A 257 17.26 -19.25 -25.95
N GLY A 258 16.90 -20.31 -25.21
CA GLY A 258 17.67 -20.81 -24.08
C GLY A 258 17.77 -19.84 -22.90
N ARG A 259 16.85 -18.87 -22.78
CA ARG A 259 16.86 -17.91 -21.67
C ARG A 259 16.57 -18.60 -20.34
N THR A 260 17.30 -18.21 -19.30
CA THR A 260 17.15 -18.76 -17.94
C THR A 260 16.30 -17.88 -17.03
N HIS A 261 16.23 -16.58 -17.32
CA HIS A 261 15.49 -15.59 -16.53
C HIS A 261 14.13 -15.25 -17.13
N TYR A 262 13.20 -14.82 -16.27
CA TYR A 262 11.86 -14.42 -16.68
C TYR A 262 11.88 -13.23 -17.64
N THR A 263 11.22 -13.36 -18.79
CA THR A 263 11.11 -12.30 -19.79
C THR A 263 9.91 -11.41 -19.48
N ALA A 264 10.13 -10.41 -18.62
CA ALA A 264 9.10 -9.42 -18.32
C ALA A 264 8.67 -8.66 -19.60
N VAL A 265 7.40 -8.32 -19.72
CA VAL A 265 6.84 -7.52 -20.83
C VAL A 265 6.08 -6.31 -20.28
N PRO A 266 6.02 -5.18 -21.00
CA PRO A 266 5.29 -4.00 -20.55
C PRO A 266 3.78 -4.25 -20.41
N SER A 267 3.04 -3.25 -19.93
CA SER A 267 1.58 -3.31 -19.89
C SER A 267 1.02 -3.47 -21.30
N THR A 268 0.25 -4.53 -21.51
CA THR A 268 -0.29 -4.89 -22.83
C THR A 268 -1.54 -4.08 -23.13
N PRO A 269 -1.70 -3.57 -24.37
CA PRO A 269 -2.97 -2.98 -24.81
C PRO A 269 -4.11 -4.00 -24.71
N TYR A 270 -5.27 -3.55 -24.21
CA TYR A 270 -6.46 -4.40 -24.03
C TYR A 270 -6.87 -5.13 -25.33
N SER A 271 -6.80 -4.42 -26.46
CA SER A 271 -7.11 -4.95 -27.80
C SER A 271 -6.19 -6.09 -28.21
N THR A 272 -4.91 -6.04 -27.86
CA THR A 272 -3.92 -7.08 -28.19
C THR A 272 -4.18 -8.36 -27.42
N ALA A 273 -4.45 -8.25 -26.11
CA ALA A 273 -4.71 -9.41 -25.26
C ALA A 273 -6.05 -10.10 -25.58
N ASN A 274 -7.04 -9.34 -26.05
CA ASN A 274 -8.34 -9.90 -26.46
C ASN A 274 -8.35 -10.51 -27.87
N ALA A 275 -7.34 -10.24 -28.70
CA ALA A 275 -7.31 -10.76 -30.06
C ALA A 275 -6.98 -12.25 -30.10
N SER A 276 -5.82 -12.66 -29.56
CA SER A 276 -5.41 -14.06 -29.39
C SER A 276 -4.09 -14.16 -28.63
N PHE A 277 -3.75 -15.36 -28.17
CA PHE A 277 -2.42 -15.62 -27.60
C PHE A 277 -1.30 -15.39 -28.63
N SER A 278 -1.49 -15.77 -29.89
CA SER A 278 -0.50 -15.51 -30.95
C SER A 278 -0.29 -14.02 -31.21
N ALA A 279 -1.38 -13.22 -31.19
CA ALA A 279 -1.28 -11.76 -31.30
C ALA A 279 -0.52 -11.16 -30.11
N PHE A 280 -0.77 -11.67 -28.90
CA PHE A 280 0.01 -11.32 -27.72
C PHE A 280 1.49 -11.66 -27.87
N CYS A 281 1.83 -12.89 -28.29
CA CYS A 281 3.22 -13.33 -28.48
C CYS A 281 3.96 -12.49 -29.51
N LYS A 282 3.33 -12.18 -30.65
CA LYS A 282 3.90 -11.31 -31.69
C LYS A 282 4.18 -9.91 -31.14
N TRP A 283 3.21 -9.33 -30.43
CA TRP A 283 3.40 -8.02 -29.79
C TRP A 283 4.53 -8.07 -28.75
N ALA A 284 4.52 -9.06 -27.85
CA ALA A 284 5.49 -9.22 -26.78
C ALA A 284 6.90 -9.46 -27.31
N ALA A 285 7.04 -10.24 -28.39
CA ALA A 285 8.31 -10.48 -29.07
C ALA A 285 8.90 -9.17 -29.60
N ASN A 286 8.10 -8.37 -30.31
CA ASN A 286 8.53 -7.05 -30.78
C ASN A 286 8.99 -6.11 -29.66
N GLN A 287 8.51 -6.29 -28.43
CA GLN A 287 8.91 -5.45 -27.29
C GLN A 287 10.21 -5.91 -26.61
N ARG A 288 10.56 -7.20 -26.65
CA ARG A 288 11.59 -7.78 -25.76
C ARG A 288 12.57 -8.76 -26.42
N VAL A 289 12.15 -9.40 -27.50
CA VAL A 289 12.86 -10.48 -28.20
C VAL A 289 12.57 -10.43 -29.71
N PRO A 290 12.93 -9.33 -30.41
CA PRO A 290 12.60 -9.15 -31.82
C PRO A 290 13.19 -10.23 -32.74
N GLU A 291 14.14 -11.03 -32.25
CA GLU A 291 14.65 -12.24 -32.91
C GLU A 291 13.56 -13.33 -33.10
N LEU A 292 12.53 -13.34 -32.26
CA LEU A 292 11.38 -14.24 -32.42
C LEU A 292 10.32 -13.59 -33.31
N LYS A 293 10.01 -14.23 -34.44
CA LYS A 293 9.05 -13.70 -35.43
C LYS A 293 7.62 -14.14 -35.15
N GLU A 294 7.37 -15.43 -35.24
CA GLU A 294 6.03 -16.02 -35.12
C GLU A 294 6.12 -17.32 -34.34
N ILE A 295 5.06 -17.60 -33.58
CA ILE A 295 4.94 -18.79 -32.75
C ILE A 295 4.28 -19.89 -33.57
N ASP A 296 4.97 -21.01 -33.76
CA ASP A 296 4.50 -22.12 -34.59
C ASP A 296 3.43 -22.96 -33.89
N VAL A 297 3.61 -23.18 -32.57
CA VAL A 297 2.71 -24.01 -31.74
C VAL A 297 2.10 -23.20 -30.57
N PRO A 298 1.25 -22.19 -30.84
CA PRO A 298 0.70 -21.31 -29.81
C PRO A 298 -0.07 -22.07 -28.71
N GLU A 299 -0.80 -23.13 -29.05
CA GLU A 299 -1.59 -23.90 -28.10
C GLU A 299 -0.71 -24.60 -27.05
N LYS A 300 0.47 -25.12 -27.45
CA LYS A 300 1.44 -25.73 -26.53
C LYS A 300 1.81 -24.74 -25.42
N TYR A 301 2.23 -23.54 -25.81
CA TYR A 301 2.72 -22.54 -24.87
C TYR A 301 1.61 -21.88 -24.07
N LEU A 302 0.41 -21.75 -24.63
CA LEU A 302 -0.76 -21.31 -23.88
C LEU A 302 -1.10 -22.28 -22.76
N ASN A 303 -1.13 -23.59 -23.03
CA ASN A 303 -1.39 -24.62 -22.02
C ASN A 303 -0.33 -24.58 -20.91
N ILE A 304 0.95 -24.48 -21.26
CA ILE A 304 2.03 -24.30 -20.27
C ILE A 304 1.80 -23.03 -19.44
N GLY A 305 1.38 -21.93 -20.07
CA GLY A 305 1.07 -20.67 -19.39
C GLY A 305 -0.07 -20.81 -18.38
N ILE A 306 -1.12 -21.55 -18.72
CA ILE A 306 -2.26 -21.86 -17.83
C ILE A 306 -1.81 -22.74 -16.66
N GLU A 307 -1.04 -23.79 -16.90
CA GLU A 307 -0.51 -24.67 -15.86
C GLU A 307 0.40 -23.91 -14.88
N ARG A 308 1.31 -23.08 -15.40
CA ARG A 308 2.16 -22.21 -14.58
C ARG A 308 1.33 -21.22 -13.77
N LEU A 309 0.28 -20.64 -14.34
CA LEU A 309 -0.62 -19.74 -13.62
C LEU A 309 -1.32 -20.46 -12.46
N GLN A 310 -1.79 -21.68 -12.65
CA GLN A 310 -2.41 -22.47 -11.58
C GLN A 310 -1.44 -22.71 -10.43
N GLN A 311 -0.17 -23.05 -10.74
CA GLN A 311 0.87 -23.21 -9.73
C GLN A 311 1.15 -21.90 -8.97
N GLU A 312 1.23 -20.76 -9.68
CA GLU A 312 1.40 -19.45 -9.06
C GLU A 312 0.23 -19.09 -8.15
N VAL A 313 -1.01 -19.28 -8.61
CA VAL A 313 -2.22 -18.98 -7.82
C VAL A 313 -2.29 -19.86 -6.57
N GLU A 314 -1.97 -21.16 -6.70
CA GLU A 314 -1.94 -22.07 -5.56
C GLU A 314 -0.88 -21.64 -4.53
N PHE A 315 0.31 -21.26 -5.00
CA PHE A 315 1.38 -20.75 -4.14
C PHE A 315 0.97 -19.43 -3.48
N GLU A 316 0.45 -18.47 -4.25
CA GLU A 316 -0.05 -17.18 -3.77
C GLU A 316 -1.11 -17.33 -2.69
N ARG A 317 -1.97 -18.35 -2.80
CA ARG A 317 -2.98 -18.71 -1.78
C ARG A 317 -2.33 -19.22 -0.50
N LYS A 318 -1.33 -20.11 -0.60
CA LYS A 318 -0.60 -20.65 0.56
C LYS A 318 0.10 -19.55 1.35
N ILE A 319 0.68 -18.56 0.68
CA ILE A 319 1.45 -17.50 1.35
C ILE A 319 0.58 -16.28 1.70
N ALA A 320 -0.68 -16.24 1.28
CA ALA A 320 -1.55 -15.07 1.45
C ALA A 320 -1.62 -14.54 2.89
N PRO A 321 -1.68 -15.37 3.96
CA PRO A 321 -1.73 -14.88 5.34
C PRO A 321 -0.48 -14.15 5.80
N MET A 322 0.67 -14.35 5.13
CA MET A 322 1.88 -13.57 5.40
C MET A 322 1.77 -12.13 4.92
N ARG A 323 0.89 -11.81 3.96
CA ARG A 323 0.76 -10.43 3.41
C ARG A 323 0.41 -9.44 4.50
N SER A 324 -0.58 -9.79 5.33
CA SER A 324 -1.01 -8.98 6.46
C SER A 324 0.09 -8.79 7.49
N LEU A 325 0.93 -9.81 7.70
CA LEU A 325 2.07 -9.73 8.62
C LEU A 325 3.15 -8.77 8.08
N VAL A 326 3.48 -8.86 6.79
CA VAL A 326 4.46 -7.95 6.17
C VAL A 326 3.94 -6.51 6.17
N GLU A 327 2.66 -6.29 5.84
CA GLU A 327 2.06 -4.96 5.94
C GLU A 327 2.04 -4.43 7.38
N ALA A 328 1.64 -5.27 8.35
CA ALA A 328 1.65 -4.89 9.76
C ALA A 328 3.07 -4.56 10.24
N TRP A 329 4.08 -5.32 9.80
CA TRP A 329 5.48 -5.03 10.11
C TRP A 329 5.88 -3.63 9.65
N LEU A 330 5.56 -3.26 8.39
CA LEU A 330 5.89 -1.95 7.84
C LEU A 330 5.19 -0.81 8.60
N VAL A 331 3.94 -1.01 8.99
CA VAL A 331 3.16 -0.06 9.80
C VAL A 331 3.73 0.06 11.21
N LEU A 332 4.03 -1.07 11.85
CA LEU A 332 4.58 -1.13 13.20
C LEU A 332 5.98 -0.52 13.26
N ASP A 333 6.81 -0.69 12.23
CA ASP A 333 8.13 -0.06 12.16
C ASP A 333 8.02 1.48 12.24
N MET A 334 7.09 2.09 11.48
CA MET A 334 6.80 3.52 11.58
C MET A 334 6.22 3.90 12.95
N ALA A 335 5.28 3.11 13.48
CA ALA A 335 4.64 3.38 14.76
C ALA A 335 5.63 3.31 15.94
N VAL A 336 6.51 2.31 15.97
CA VAL A 336 7.54 2.15 17.00
C VAL A 336 8.55 3.29 16.89
N ALA A 337 8.96 3.72 15.69
CA ALA A 337 9.85 4.87 15.54
C ALA A 337 9.26 6.17 16.11
N LEU A 338 7.95 6.39 15.91
CA LEU A 338 7.23 7.52 16.52
C LEU A 338 7.24 7.41 18.05
N VAL A 339 7.05 6.21 18.59
CA VAL A 339 7.13 5.98 20.04
C VAL A 339 8.54 6.21 20.58
N GLU A 340 9.58 5.78 19.88
CA GLU A 340 11.00 6.03 20.22
C GLU A 340 11.32 7.54 20.26
N HIS A 341 10.56 8.36 19.53
CA HIS A 341 10.63 9.83 19.53
C HIS A 341 9.59 10.47 20.45
N GLU A 342 9.12 9.74 21.46
CA GLU A 342 8.28 10.21 22.57
C GLU A 342 6.84 10.62 22.19
N PHE A 343 6.40 10.36 20.96
CA PHE A 343 5.00 10.56 20.57
C PHE A 343 4.08 9.57 21.28
N GLN A 344 2.84 9.98 21.54
CA GLN A 344 1.76 9.06 21.88
C GLN A 344 1.22 8.47 20.59
N VAL A 345 1.25 7.14 20.46
CA VAL A 345 0.90 6.45 19.21
C VAL A 345 -0.22 5.44 19.42
N SER A 346 -1.12 5.35 18.46
CA SER A 346 -2.08 4.26 18.34
C SER A 346 -2.17 3.82 16.88
N VAL A 347 -2.20 2.52 16.66
CA VAL A 347 -2.46 1.93 15.35
C VAL A 347 -3.81 1.22 15.39
N ILE A 348 -4.60 1.37 14.35
CA ILE A 348 -5.96 0.80 14.25
C ILE A 348 -6.27 0.35 12.82
N LYS A 349 -7.25 -0.54 12.67
CA LYS A 349 -7.85 -0.87 11.38
C LYS A 349 -9.06 0.03 11.16
N PHE A 350 -8.97 1.01 10.25
CA PHE A 350 -10.02 2.03 10.14
C PHE A 350 -11.20 1.62 9.25
N CYS A 351 -11.08 0.56 8.42
CA CYS A 351 -12.16 0.06 7.57
C CYS A 351 -12.05 -1.45 7.29
N GLN A 352 -13.08 -2.05 6.69
CA GLN A 352 -13.04 -3.46 6.27
C GLN A 352 -11.98 -3.70 5.17
N PRO A 353 -11.35 -4.89 5.13
CA PRO A 353 -10.43 -5.28 4.06
C PRO A 353 -11.04 -5.24 2.65
N ASN A 354 -12.36 -5.39 2.51
CA ASN A 354 -13.05 -5.29 1.22
C ASN A 354 -13.22 -3.83 0.73
N VAL A 355 -13.16 -2.84 1.63
CA VAL A 355 -13.13 -1.41 1.28
C VAL A 355 -11.72 -1.00 0.89
N SER A 356 -10.74 -1.40 1.69
CA SER A 356 -9.33 -1.27 1.41
C SER A 356 -8.57 -2.37 2.16
N PRO A 357 -7.72 -3.19 1.51
CA PRO A 357 -6.85 -4.12 2.22
C PRO A 357 -5.78 -3.36 3.01
N ARG A 358 -5.37 -2.17 2.53
CA ARG A 358 -4.51 -1.25 3.30
C ARG A 358 -5.42 -0.44 4.19
N ASN A 359 -5.74 -1.00 5.35
CA ASN A 359 -6.70 -0.42 6.29
C ASN A 359 -6.06 -0.03 7.62
N PHE A 360 -4.74 -0.04 7.74
CA PHE A 360 -4.06 0.50 8.91
C PHE A 360 -4.08 2.03 8.90
N LEU A 361 -4.30 2.60 10.07
CA LEU A 361 -4.19 4.02 10.37
C LEU A 361 -3.28 4.18 11.60
N ILE A 362 -2.17 4.88 11.42
CA ILE A 362 -1.27 5.33 12.48
C ILE A 362 -1.76 6.70 12.93
N GLN A 363 -1.99 6.85 14.22
CA GLN A 363 -2.21 8.14 14.85
C GLN A 363 -1.08 8.42 15.81
N ALA A 364 -0.54 9.63 15.74
CA ALA A 364 0.48 10.09 16.65
C ALA A 364 0.20 11.53 17.09
N THR A 365 0.49 11.83 18.36
CA THR A 365 0.37 13.19 18.91
C THR A 365 1.57 13.47 19.79
N SER A 366 2.10 14.68 19.72
CA SER A 366 3.13 15.12 20.67
C SER A 366 2.55 15.10 22.08
N ARG A 367 3.34 14.63 23.06
CA ARG A 367 2.91 14.74 24.46
C ARG A 367 2.76 16.21 24.83
N PRO A 368 1.68 16.61 25.52
CA PRO A 368 1.61 17.97 26.04
C PRO A 368 2.79 18.20 26.97
N SER A 369 3.51 19.30 26.78
CA SER A 369 4.53 19.75 27.72
C SER A 369 3.87 19.88 29.08
N ILE A 370 4.27 19.03 30.04
CA ILE A 370 3.89 19.22 31.43
C ILE A 370 4.72 20.41 31.91
N HIS A 371 4.14 21.61 31.85
CA HIS A 371 4.70 22.81 32.46
C HIS A 371 4.24 22.94 33.91
#